data_AF-A0A8H6YLA6-F1
#
_entry.id   AF-A0A8H6YLA6-F1
#
_cell.length_a   1.000
_cell.length_b   1.000
_cell.length_c   1.000
_cell.angle_alpha   90.00
_cell.angle_beta   90.00
_cell.angle_gamma   90.00
#
_symmetry.space_group_name_H-M   'P 1'
#
loop_
_entity.id
_entity.type
_entity.pdbx_description
1 polymer ?
#
loop_
_entity_poly.entity_id
_entity_poly.type
_entity_poly.pdbx_seq_one_letter_code
_entity_poly.pdbx_strand_id
1 'polypeptide(L)'
;MMGFSPYVILAETKAKISEHRALCAVTTPPVTHAAHCEDHTACSNSFAHAWWGEAGKTGIAIVLVHPALIPAKRILTTIPDLNTSWQMAPSCRKRTAMALKDDALKVLLREEVFIANAIKELKKF
;
A
#
# COMPACT_ATOMS: atom_id res chain seq x y z
N MET A 1 8.69 -18.67 32.83
CA MET A 1 8.12 -18.08 31.61
C MET A 1 9.18 -17.13 31.03
N MET A 2 9.76 -17.46 29.88
CA MET A 2 10.63 -16.51 29.18
C MET A 2 9.74 -15.44 28.53
N GLY A 3 9.60 -14.30 29.20
CA GLY A 3 8.97 -13.12 28.58
C GLY A 3 9.85 -12.64 27.43
N PHE A 4 9.32 -12.57 26.22
CA PHE A 4 10.01 -11.98 25.07
C PHE A 4 10.44 -10.55 25.41
N SER A 5 11.70 -10.17 25.25
CA SER A 5 12.08 -8.79 25.55
C SER A 5 11.25 -7.80 24.69
N PRO A 6 10.97 -6.58 25.19
CA PRO A 6 10.27 -5.55 24.42
C PRO A 6 10.84 -5.33 23.01
N TYR A 7 12.15 -5.53 22.85
CA TYR A 7 12.84 -5.44 21.57
C TYR A 7 12.43 -6.55 20.58
N VAL A 8 12.18 -7.78 21.07
CA VAL A 8 11.71 -8.88 20.22
C VAL A 8 10.29 -8.61 19.73
N ILE A 9 9.40 -8.16 20.62
CA ILE A 9 8.01 -7.80 20.23
C ILE A 9 8.01 -6.72 19.15
N LEU A 10 8.86 -5.69 19.33
CA LEU A 10 9.01 -4.64 18.33
C LEU A 10 9.54 -5.19 16.99
N ALA A 11 10.60 -6.01 17.03
CA ALA A 11 11.20 -6.58 15.82
C ALA A 11 10.21 -7.48 15.05
N GLU A 12 9.49 -8.36 15.73
CA GLU A 12 8.46 -9.21 15.13
C GLU A 12 7.31 -8.39 14.52
N THR A 13 6.88 -7.33 15.19
CA THR A 13 5.82 -6.46 14.68
C THR A 13 6.26 -5.75 13.42
N LYS A 14 7.51 -5.24 13.38
CA LYS A 14 8.09 -4.65 12.17
C LYS A 14 8.16 -5.66 11.04
N ALA A 15 8.60 -6.89 11.31
CA ALA A 15 8.68 -7.96 10.31
C ALA A 15 7.29 -8.29 9.72
N LYS A 16 6.26 -8.43 10.57
CA LYS A 16 4.87 -8.68 10.13
C LYS A 16 4.33 -7.55 9.23
N ILE A 17 4.61 -6.29 9.57
CA ILE A 17 4.23 -5.15 8.74
C ILE A 17 4.97 -5.20 7.39
N SER A 18 6.29 -5.42 7.40
CA SER A 18 7.09 -5.51 6.18
C SER A 18 6.64 -6.66 5.26
N GLU A 19 6.40 -7.85 5.82
CA GLU A 19 5.90 -9.01 5.07
C GLU A 19 4.52 -8.72 4.46
N HIS A 20 3.60 -8.15 5.25
CA HIS A 20 2.28 -7.80 4.73
C HIS A 20 2.36 -6.80 3.57
N ARG A 21 3.19 -5.76 3.69
CA ARG A 21 3.38 -4.77 2.64
C ARG A 21 4.04 -5.35 1.39
N ALA A 22 5.01 -6.27 1.57
CA ALA A 22 5.61 -7.00 0.46
C ALA A 22 4.55 -7.77 -0.32
N LEU A 23 3.66 -8.51 0.35
CA LEU A 23 2.54 -9.22 -0.29
C LEU A 23 1.63 -8.27 -1.07
N CYS A 24 1.33 -7.08 -0.51
CA CYS A 24 0.54 -6.08 -1.23
C CYS A 24 1.26 -5.51 -2.45
N ALA A 25 2.59 -5.44 -2.44
CA ALA A 25 3.40 -4.85 -3.51
C ALA A 25 3.61 -5.79 -4.72
N VAL A 26 3.56 -7.12 -4.52
CA VAL A 26 3.86 -8.12 -5.56
C VAL A 26 2.92 -8.05 -6.75
N THR A 27 1.67 -7.66 -6.54
CA THR A 27 0.65 -7.69 -7.58
C THR A 27 0.08 -6.30 -7.79
N THR A 28 0.12 -5.82 -9.03
CA THR A 28 -0.60 -4.62 -9.41
C THR A 28 -2.10 -4.86 -9.24
N PRO A 29 -2.80 -4.06 -8.42
CA PRO A 29 -4.24 -4.18 -8.26
C PRO A 29 -4.98 -3.83 -9.56
N PRO A 30 -6.18 -4.36 -9.77
CA PRO A 30 -6.94 -4.09 -10.99
C PRO A 30 -7.39 -2.63 -11.06
N VAL A 31 -7.38 -2.07 -12.28
CA VAL A 31 -7.94 -0.74 -12.54
C VAL A 31 -9.46 -0.79 -12.44
N THR A 32 -10.04 0.19 -11.74
CA THR A 32 -11.50 0.38 -11.73
C THR A 32 -11.89 1.35 -12.84
N HIS A 33 -12.37 0.79 -13.95
CA HIS A 33 -12.79 1.58 -15.11
C HIS A 33 -14.13 2.30 -14.89
N ALA A 34 -14.26 3.50 -15.45
CA ALA A 34 -15.56 4.15 -15.58
C ALA A 34 -16.33 3.54 -16.76
N ALA A 35 -17.66 3.65 -16.76
CA ALA A 35 -18.52 3.10 -17.82
C ALA A 35 -18.21 3.66 -19.23
N HIS A 36 -17.65 4.87 -19.31
CA HIS A 36 -17.25 5.55 -20.54
C HIS A 36 -15.75 5.46 -20.81
N CYS A 37 -15.06 4.44 -20.28
CA CYS A 37 -13.65 4.25 -20.57
C CYS A 37 -13.48 3.77 -22.01
N GLU A 38 -12.84 4.58 -22.85
CA GLU A 38 -12.65 4.29 -24.28
C GLU A 38 -11.53 3.27 -24.52
N ASP A 39 -10.51 3.24 -23.67
CA ASP A 39 -9.38 2.31 -23.77
C ASP A 39 -8.99 1.74 -22.41
N HIS A 40 -9.51 0.54 -22.14
CA HIS A 40 -9.22 -0.20 -20.91
C HIS A 40 -7.76 -0.67 -20.85
N THR A 41 -7.16 -1.00 -22.00
CA THR A 41 -5.79 -1.50 -22.09
C THR A 41 -4.81 -0.38 -21.77
N ALA A 42 -4.97 0.80 -22.38
CA ALA A 42 -4.12 1.96 -22.11
C ALA A 42 -4.22 2.39 -20.64
N CYS A 43 -5.42 2.40 -20.06
CA CYS A 43 -5.61 2.71 -18.64
C CYS A 43 -4.89 1.70 -17.73
N SER A 44 -5.00 0.40 -18.04
CA SER A 44 -4.35 -0.67 -17.27
C SER A 44 -2.82 -0.58 -17.34
N ASN A 45 -2.27 -0.38 -18.54
CA ASN A 45 -0.84 -0.20 -18.74
C ASN A 45 -0.32 1.06 -18.02
N SER A 46 -1.04 2.18 -18.14
CA SER A 46 -0.70 3.43 -17.44
C SER A 46 -0.66 3.27 -15.93
N PHE A 47 -1.60 2.50 -15.38
CA PHE A 47 -1.62 2.21 -13.95
C PHE A 47 -0.50 1.25 -13.55
N ALA A 48 -0.18 0.25 -14.37
CA ALA A 48 0.97 -0.63 -14.15
C ALA A 48 2.29 0.16 -14.10
N HIS A 49 2.48 1.15 -14.98
CA HIS A 49 3.63 2.06 -14.92
C HIS A 49 3.66 2.88 -13.62
N ALA A 50 2.52 3.37 -13.14
CA ALA A 50 2.48 4.07 -11.86
C ALA A 50 2.76 3.12 -10.67
N TRP A 51 2.34 1.86 -10.76
CA TRP A 51 2.55 0.86 -9.72
C TRP A 51 4.03 0.47 -9.58
N TRP A 52 4.68 0.16 -10.70
CA TRP A 52 6.08 -0.29 -10.74
C TRP A 52 7.09 0.86 -10.80
N GLY A 53 6.66 2.02 -11.30
CA GLY A 53 7.52 3.18 -11.56
C GLY A 53 7.92 3.28 -13.03
N GLU A 54 8.52 4.42 -13.36
CA GLU A 54 9.09 4.72 -14.67
C GLU A 54 10.39 5.51 -14.49
N ALA A 55 11.12 5.78 -15.59
CA ALA A 55 12.39 6.50 -15.51
C ALA A 55 12.22 7.84 -14.76
N GLY A 56 12.93 7.98 -13.63
CA GLY A 56 12.87 9.17 -12.79
C GLY A 56 11.67 9.25 -11.83
N LYS A 57 10.83 8.21 -11.73
CA LYS A 57 9.67 8.18 -10.83
C LYS A 57 9.56 6.86 -10.07
N THR A 58 9.49 6.97 -8.74
CA THR A 58 9.31 5.82 -7.84
C THR A 58 7.89 5.27 -7.94
N GLY A 59 7.77 3.95 -8.13
CA GLY A 59 6.49 3.25 -8.13
C GLY A 59 5.91 3.03 -6.73
N ILE A 60 4.60 2.80 -6.66
CA ILE A 60 3.87 2.50 -5.41
C ILE A 60 4.42 1.27 -4.72
N ALA A 61 4.71 0.21 -5.49
CA ALA A 61 5.24 -1.03 -4.96
C ALA A 61 6.53 -0.79 -4.15
N ILE A 62 7.41 0.09 -4.63
CA ILE A 62 8.66 0.47 -3.96
C ILE A 62 8.38 1.23 -2.66
N VAL A 63 7.40 2.14 -2.66
CA VAL A 63 7.02 2.89 -1.45
C VAL A 63 6.47 1.95 -0.38
N LEU A 64 5.71 0.92 -0.76
CA LEU A 64 5.17 -0.08 0.17
C LEU A 64 6.27 -0.89 0.83
N VAL A 65 7.30 -1.30 0.09
CA VAL A 65 8.40 -2.12 0.62
C VAL A 65 9.58 -1.31 1.15
N HIS A 66 9.43 0.01 1.28
CA HIS A 66 10.52 0.88 1.69
C HIS A 66 11.04 0.49 3.10
N PRO A 67 12.38 0.42 3.32
CA PRO A 67 12.96 -0.02 4.59
C PRO A 67 12.58 0.85 5.79
N ALA A 68 12.41 2.15 5.56
CA ALA A 68 11.82 3.03 6.56
C ALA A 68 10.31 2.76 6.61
N LEU A 69 9.80 2.43 7.81
CA LEU A 69 8.37 2.22 8.06
C LEU A 69 7.61 3.55 7.93
N ILE A 70 7.25 3.90 6.70
CA ILE A 70 6.36 5.01 6.40
C ILE A 70 4.96 4.60 6.90
N PRO A 71 4.27 5.40 7.73
CA PRO A 71 2.91 5.08 8.15
C PRO A 71 2.03 4.86 6.93
N ALA A 72 1.27 3.76 6.89
CA ALA A 72 0.46 3.44 5.71
C ALA A 72 -0.53 4.59 5.37
N LYS A 73 -1.04 5.32 6.38
CA LYS A 73 -1.85 6.53 6.17
C LYS A 73 -1.17 7.57 5.26
N ARG A 74 0.14 7.78 5.41
CA ARG A 74 0.91 8.68 4.53
C ARG A 74 1.04 8.13 3.12
N ILE A 75 1.21 6.82 2.97
CA ILE A 75 1.21 6.16 1.66
C ILE A 75 -0.15 6.36 0.97
N LEU A 76 -1.26 6.28 1.72
CA LEU A 76 -2.61 6.44 1.14
C LEU A 76 -2.93 7.87 0.71
N THR A 77 -2.37 8.85 1.41
CA THR A 77 -2.54 10.25 1.02
C THR A 77 -1.83 10.59 -0.28
N THR A 78 -0.82 9.80 -0.68
CA THR A 78 -0.07 9.99 -1.94
C THR A 78 -0.65 9.20 -3.13
N ILE A 79 -1.60 8.27 -2.90
CA ILE A 79 -2.28 7.49 -3.95
C ILE A 79 -3.14 8.35 -4.92
N PRO A 80 -3.75 9.47 -4.52
CA PRO A 80 -4.45 10.35 -5.48
C PRO A 80 -3.50 11.09 -6.44
N ASP A 81 -2.29 11.39 -5.97
CA ASP A 81 -1.24 12.09 -6.73
C ASP A 81 -0.41 11.12 -7.58
N LEU A 82 -0.92 9.90 -7.79
CA LEU A 82 -0.24 8.92 -8.60
C LEU A 82 -0.02 9.47 -9.99
N ASN A 83 1.25 9.41 -10.38
CA ASN A 83 1.75 9.81 -11.68
C ASN A 83 1.37 8.75 -12.73
N THR A 84 0.11 8.32 -12.75
CA THR A 84 -0.46 7.63 -13.89
C THR A 84 -0.31 8.56 -15.07
N SER A 85 0.42 8.12 -16.10
CA SER A 85 0.66 8.89 -17.31
C SER A 85 -0.65 9.48 -17.86
N TRP A 86 -0.55 10.51 -18.72
CA TRP A 86 -1.72 11.21 -19.29
C TRP A 86 -2.71 10.30 -20.05
N GLN A 87 -2.33 9.04 -20.28
CA GLN A 87 -3.12 8.01 -20.95
C GLN A 87 -4.21 7.39 -20.05
N MET A 88 -4.09 7.46 -18.72
CA MET A 88 -5.18 7.01 -17.83
C MET A 88 -6.26 8.09 -17.71
N ALA A 89 -7.48 7.78 -18.17
CA ALA A 89 -8.63 8.66 -18.08
C ALA A 89 -8.87 9.15 -16.63
N PRO A 90 -9.14 10.46 -16.42
CA PRO A 90 -9.31 11.02 -15.07
C PRO A 90 -10.39 10.32 -14.23
N SER A 91 -11.47 9.87 -14.86
CA SER A 91 -12.56 9.14 -14.19
C SER A 91 -12.13 7.76 -13.69
N CYS A 92 -11.36 7.01 -14.49
CA CYS A 92 -10.77 5.72 -14.11
C CYS A 92 -9.74 5.90 -13.02
N ARG A 93 -8.91 6.95 -13.10
CA ARG A 93 -7.91 7.29 -12.07
C ARG A 93 -8.55 7.56 -10.72
N LYS A 94 -9.59 8.41 -10.68
CA LYS A 94 -10.32 8.72 -9.45
C LYS A 94 -10.95 7.47 -8.84
N ARG A 95 -11.62 6.64 -9.65
CA ARG A 95 -12.25 5.39 -9.19
C ARG A 95 -11.24 4.38 -8.68
N THR A 96 -10.12 4.20 -9.40
CA THR A 96 -9.03 3.31 -8.98
C THR A 96 -8.41 3.81 -7.68
N ALA A 97 -8.12 5.11 -7.56
CA ALA A 97 -7.61 5.68 -6.31
C ALA A 97 -8.57 5.49 -5.13
N MET A 98 -9.89 5.57 -5.35
CA MET A 98 -10.89 5.28 -4.33
C MET A 98 -10.88 3.79 -3.95
N ALA A 99 -10.92 2.88 -4.93
CA ALA A 99 -10.85 1.44 -4.69
C ALA A 99 -9.59 1.04 -3.92
N LEU A 100 -8.44 1.63 -4.30
CA LEU A 100 -7.18 1.44 -3.58
C LEU A 100 -7.23 1.97 -2.17
N LYS A 101 -7.88 3.12 -1.92
CA LYS A 101 -8.05 3.62 -0.56
C LYS A 101 -8.92 2.69 0.27
N ASP A 102 -9.99 2.14 -0.30
CA ASP A 102 -10.87 1.21 0.39
C ASP A 102 -10.18 -0.12 0.70
N ASP A 103 -9.42 -0.67 -0.25
CA ASP A 103 -8.62 -1.87 -0.01
C ASP A 103 -7.44 -1.59 0.93
N ALA A 104 -6.83 -0.42 0.82
CA ALA A 104 -5.74 -0.05 1.72
C ALA A 104 -6.21 0.37 3.12
N LEU A 105 -7.49 0.73 3.29
CA LEU A 105 -8.11 0.79 4.62
C LEU A 105 -8.14 -0.62 5.24
N LYS A 106 -8.39 -1.67 4.46
CA LYS A 106 -8.26 -3.06 4.95
C LYS A 106 -6.81 -3.41 5.30
N VAL A 107 -5.83 -2.92 4.54
CA VAL A 107 -4.39 -3.04 4.85
C VAL A 107 -4.05 -2.32 6.16
N LEU A 108 -4.52 -1.07 6.33
CA LEU A 108 -4.34 -0.29 7.54
C LEU A 108 -4.91 -0.98 8.77
N LEU A 109 -6.14 -1.51 8.67
CA LEU A 109 -6.75 -2.29 9.75
C LEU A 109 -5.88 -3.48 10.15
N ARG A 110 -5.20 -4.12 9.20
CA ARG A 110 -4.30 -5.24 9.49
C ARG A 110 -3.01 -4.80 10.17
N GLU A 111 -2.39 -3.70 9.73
CA GLU A 111 -1.24 -3.09 10.42
C GLU A 111 -1.61 -2.65 11.85
N GLU A 112 -2.79 -2.05 12.04
CA GLU A 112 -3.30 -1.66 13.34
C GLU A 112 -3.49 -2.86 14.27
N VAL A 113 -3.94 -4.01 13.76
CA VAL A 113 -4.01 -5.25 14.54
C VAL A 113 -2.62 -5.71 14.99
N PHE A 114 -1.60 -5.65 14.13
CA PHE A 114 -0.23 -6.00 14.53
C PHE A 114 0.28 -5.06 15.63
N ILE A 115 0.04 -3.75 15.49
CA ILE A 115 0.44 -2.74 16.46
C ILE A 115 -0.32 -2.91 17.78
N ALA A 116 -1.64 -3.13 17.74
CA ALA A 116 -2.46 -3.32 18.93
C ALA A 116 -2.04 -4.57 19.72
N ASN A 117 -1.75 -5.67 19.02
CA ASN A 117 -1.22 -6.88 19.63
C ASN A 117 0.15 -6.63 20.28
N ALA A 118 1.04 -5.91 19.59
CA ALA A 118 2.35 -5.53 20.14
C ALA A 118 2.21 -4.69 21.42
N ILE A 119 1.33 -3.69 21.42
CA ILE A 119 1.04 -2.85 22.59
C ILE A 119 0.51 -3.69 23.75
N LYS A 120 -0.40 -4.64 23.48
CA LYS A 120 -0.95 -5.54 24.51
C LYS A 120 0.13 -6.40 25.16
N GLU A 121 1.07 -6.93 24.37
CA GLU A 121 2.19 -7.71 24.89
C GLU A 121 3.20 -6.85 25.65
N LEU A 122 3.50 -5.64 25.16
CA LEU A 122 4.41 -4.71 25.81
C LEU A 122 3.89 -4.22 27.17
N LYS A 123 2.57 -4.09 27.35
CA LYS A 123 1.95 -3.72 28.63
C LYS A 123 2.08 -4.78 29.73
N LYS A 124 2.61 -5.97 29.42
CA LYS A 124 2.86 -7.04 30.41
C LYS A 124 4.23 -6.91 31.09
N PHE A 125 5.06 -5.97 30.64
CA PHE A 125 6.34 -5.58 31.24
C PHE A 125 6.14 -4.36 32.13
#